data_AF-A8WY58-F1
#
_entry.id   AF-A8WY58-F1
#
_cell.length_a   1.000
_cell.length_b   1.000
_cell.length_c   1.000
_cell.angle_alpha   90.00
_cell.angle_beta   90.00
_cell.angle_gamma   90.00
#
_symmetry.space_group_name_H-M   'P 1'
#
loop_
_entity.id
_entity.type
_entity.pdbx_description
1 polymer ?
#
loop_
_entity_poly.entity_id
_entity_poly.type
_entity_poly.pdbx_seq_one_letter_code
_entity_poly.pdbx_strand_id
1 'polypeptide(L)'
;MIRQLSILLVSVVFCSLAAPMNYPTEEQSKAELTAAGMTQGSIDGLAALTQRFATGFPLVQSNKEATDKFVAEYTTDAQNFIKSMPENDQTIYNNYLKKYGLA
;
A
#
# COMPACT_ATOMS: atom_id res chain seq x y z
N MET A 1 -16.24 4.92 9.74
CA MET A 1 -15.79 4.13 8.58
C MET A 1 -14.43 4.60 8.01
N ILE A 2 -13.56 5.21 8.82
CA ILE A 2 -12.22 5.69 8.37
C ILE A 2 -11.10 4.79 8.93
N ARG A 3 -11.41 3.91 9.90
CA ARG A 3 -10.42 3.13 10.67
C ARG A 3 -9.81 1.93 9.92
N GLN A 4 -10.35 1.56 8.76
CA GLN A 4 -9.84 0.43 7.96
C GLN A 4 -8.99 0.86 6.76
N LEU A 5 -9.11 2.10 6.27
CA LEU A 5 -8.27 2.57 5.16
C LEU A 5 -6.86 2.97 5.60
N SER A 6 -6.66 3.33 6.88
CA SER A 6 -5.34 3.69 7.41
C SER A 6 -4.37 2.51 7.56
N ILE A 7 -4.86 1.27 7.50
CA ILE A 7 -4.03 0.05 7.64
C ILE A 7 -3.47 -0.39 6.28
N LEU A 8 -3.96 0.17 5.17
CA LEU A 8 -3.69 -0.37 3.84
C LEU A 8 -2.30 -0.02 3.29
N LEU A 9 -1.52 0.88 3.92
CA LEU A 9 -0.22 1.32 3.38
C LEU A 9 0.90 1.54 4.43
N VAL A 10 0.73 1.03 5.66
CA VAL A 10 1.70 1.23 6.77
C VAL A 10 2.02 -0.08 7.51
N SER A 11 2.19 -1.20 6.80
CA SER A 11 2.50 -2.48 7.47
C SER A 11 3.93 -2.57 8.02
N VAL A 12 4.79 -1.57 7.80
CA VAL A 12 6.25 -1.72 8.07
C VAL A 12 6.71 -1.17 9.42
N VAL A 13 5.91 -0.38 10.17
CA VAL A 13 6.44 0.30 11.37
C VAL A 13 5.80 -0.08 12.71
N PHE A 14 4.70 -0.85 12.76
CA PHE A 14 4.13 -1.30 14.04
C PHE A 14 3.59 -2.72 14.00
N CYS A 15 4.48 -3.72 14.04
CA CYS A 15 4.13 -5.10 14.35
C CYS A 15 4.74 -5.51 15.69
N SER A 16 4.05 -5.22 16.80
CA SER A 16 4.32 -5.94 18.06
C SER A 16 3.08 -6.43 18.82
N LEU A 17 1.84 -6.21 18.35
CA LEU A 17 0.65 -6.67 19.10
C LEU A 17 -0.56 -6.96 18.19
N ALA A 18 -0.57 -8.12 17.49
CA ALA A 18 -1.75 -8.94 17.15
C ALA A 18 -1.40 -9.97 16.06
N ALA A 19 -1.06 -11.21 16.45
CA ALA A 19 -0.72 -12.37 15.61
C ALA A 19 0.42 -12.14 14.57
N PRO A 20 1.36 -13.09 14.36
CA PRO A 20 2.38 -12.93 13.34
C PRO A 20 1.78 -13.18 11.95
N MET A 21 1.01 -12.22 11.43
CA MET A 21 0.90 -12.09 9.98
C MET A 21 2.29 -11.69 9.50
N ASN A 22 3.05 -12.67 9.00
CA ASN A 22 4.36 -12.45 8.41
C ASN A 22 4.14 -11.72 7.08
N TYR A 23 3.90 -10.41 7.15
CA TYR A 23 3.80 -9.58 5.96
C TYR A 23 5.12 -9.68 5.19
N PRO A 24 5.05 -9.83 3.86
CA PRO A 24 6.24 -9.94 3.04
C PRO A 24 7.03 -8.63 3.11
N THR A 25 8.35 -8.74 3.01
CA THR A 25 9.20 -7.58 2.77
C THR A 25 8.84 -6.94 1.42
N GLU A 26 9.31 -5.71 1.18
CA GLU A 26 9.11 -5.06 -0.13
C GLU A 26 9.66 -5.91 -1.28
N GLU A 27 10.84 -6.52 -1.10
CA GLU A 27 11.48 -7.41 -2.06
C GLU A 27 10.65 -8.69 -2.31
N GLN A 28 10.12 -9.30 -1.24
CA GLN A 28 9.24 -10.46 -1.35
C GLN A 28 7.92 -10.11 -2.05
N SER A 29 7.36 -8.93 -1.75
CA SER A 29 6.15 -8.42 -2.39
C SER A 29 6.37 -8.24 -3.89
N LYS A 30 7.47 -7.57 -4.27
CA LYS A 30 7.85 -7.38 -5.68
C LYS A 30 8.04 -8.72 -6.39
N ALA A 31 8.80 -9.63 -5.80
CA ALA A 31 9.02 -10.96 -6.38
C ALA A 31 7.72 -11.75 -6.57
N GLU A 32 6.81 -11.69 -5.60
CA GLU A 32 5.51 -12.36 -5.70
C GLU A 32 4.61 -11.75 -6.77
N LEU A 33 4.52 -10.42 -6.83
CA LEU A 33 3.73 -9.72 -7.85
C LEU A 33 4.29 -9.97 -9.26
N THR A 34 5.61 -9.97 -9.42
CA THR A 34 6.27 -10.35 -10.68
C THR A 34 5.96 -11.81 -11.04
N ALA A 35 6.07 -12.74 -10.09
CA ALA A 35 5.77 -14.16 -10.33
C ALA A 35 4.30 -14.40 -10.69
N ALA A 36 3.38 -13.56 -10.19
CA ALA A 36 1.97 -13.56 -10.55
C ALA A 36 1.69 -12.93 -11.93
N GLY A 37 2.70 -12.36 -12.60
CA GLY A 37 2.58 -11.78 -13.93
C GLY A 37 2.18 -10.30 -13.97
N MET A 38 2.32 -9.57 -12.85
CA MET A 38 2.06 -8.13 -12.83
C MET A 38 3.09 -7.38 -13.67
N THR A 39 2.64 -6.38 -14.42
CA THR A 39 3.56 -5.58 -15.24
C THR A 39 4.53 -4.74 -14.40
N GLN A 40 5.73 -4.50 -14.92
CA GLN A 40 6.75 -3.71 -14.23
C GLN A 40 6.24 -2.28 -13.92
N GLY A 41 5.46 -1.67 -14.81
CA GLY A 41 4.90 -0.34 -14.58
C GLY A 41 3.96 -0.28 -13.37
N SER A 42 3.12 -1.31 -13.18
CA SER A 42 2.27 -1.43 -11.99
C SER A 42 3.09 -1.65 -10.72
N ILE A 43 4.12 -2.50 -10.77
CA ILE A 43 5.04 -2.74 -9.64
C ILE A 43 5.79 -1.46 -9.26
N ASP A 44 6.33 -0.73 -10.23
CA ASP A 44 7.08 0.49 -10.01
C ASP A 44 6.21 1.59 -9.42
N GLY A 45 4.97 1.74 -9.91
CA GLY A 45 4.04 2.72 -9.35
C GLY A 45 3.55 2.35 -7.95
N LEU A 46 3.37 1.06 -7.64
CA LEU A 46 3.12 0.63 -6.25
C LEU A 46 4.31 0.96 -5.34
N ALA A 47 5.54 0.69 -5.79
CA ALA A 47 6.75 1.05 -5.04
C ALA A 47 6.88 2.56 -4.83
N ALA A 48 6.53 3.37 -5.84
CA ALA A 48 6.54 4.83 -5.75
C ALA A 48 5.52 5.35 -4.72
N LEU A 49 4.32 4.74 -4.66
CA LEU A 49 3.31 5.05 -3.64
C LEU A 49 3.84 4.71 -2.23
N THR A 50 4.37 3.51 -2.03
CA THR A 50 4.99 3.10 -0.77
C THR A 50 6.07 4.08 -0.32
N GLN A 51 6.96 4.47 -1.23
CA GLN A 51 8.03 5.40 -0.91
C GLN A 51 7.51 6.79 -0.57
N ARG A 52 6.54 7.31 -1.34
CA ARG A 52 5.90 8.60 -1.05
C ARG A 52 5.27 8.61 0.34
N PHE A 53 4.59 7.53 0.74
CA PHE A 53 4.04 7.43 2.09
C PHE A 53 5.15 7.41 3.15
N ALA A 54 6.15 6.55 2.97
CA ALA A 54 7.26 6.37 3.91
C ALA A 54 8.05 7.67 4.14
N THR A 55 8.24 8.50 3.12
CA THR A 55 8.95 9.78 3.24
C THR A 55 8.04 10.93 3.66
N GLY A 56 6.79 10.94 3.22
CA GLY A 56 5.87 12.06 3.42
C GLY A 56 5.14 12.03 4.78
N PHE A 57 4.69 10.86 5.23
CA PHE A 57 3.92 10.73 6.46
C PHE A 57 4.70 11.19 7.71
N PRO A 58 6.00 10.85 7.89
CA PRO A 58 6.77 11.31 9.06
C PRO A 58 6.90 12.82 9.18
N LEU A 59 6.77 13.57 8.07
CA LEU A 59 6.86 15.02 8.05
C LEU A 59 5.58 15.70 8.59
N VAL A 60 4.45 15.00 8.51
CA VAL A 60 3.13 15.56 8.89
C VAL A 60 2.56 14.92 10.15
N GLN A 61 3.06 13.76 10.58
CA GLN A 61 2.48 12.92 11.64
C GLN A 61 2.25 13.61 13.00
N SER A 62 2.99 14.68 13.31
CA SER A 62 2.84 15.44 14.56
C SER A 62 1.72 16.49 14.50
N ASN A 63 1.15 16.77 13.32
CA ASN A 63 0.05 17.70 13.12
C ASN A 63 -1.15 16.98 12.53
N LYS A 64 -2.27 16.98 13.26
CA LYS A 64 -3.49 16.27 12.87
C LYS A 64 -4.06 16.76 11.54
N GLU A 65 -4.17 18.07 11.34
CA GLU A 65 -4.74 18.65 10.12
C GLU A 65 -3.86 18.32 8.90
N ALA A 66 -2.55 18.48 9.04
CA ALA A 66 -1.61 18.13 7.98
C ALA A 66 -1.61 16.62 7.68
N THR A 67 -1.72 15.78 8.71
CA THR A 67 -1.83 14.32 8.57
C THR A 67 -3.10 13.94 7.83
N ASP A 68 -4.25 14.49 8.24
CA ASP A 68 -5.55 14.19 7.62
C ASP A 68 -5.54 14.59 6.14
N LYS A 69 -4.99 15.77 5.82
CA LYS A 69 -4.83 16.24 4.45
C LYS A 69 -3.92 15.31 3.64
N PHE A 70 -2.74 14.97 4.16
CA PHE A 70 -1.80 14.08 3.49
C PHE A 70 -2.42 12.71 3.21
N VAL A 71 -3.09 12.11 4.19
CA VAL A 71 -3.74 10.80 4.04
C VAL A 71 -4.87 10.86 3.00
N ALA A 72 -5.67 11.94 2.98
CA ALA A 72 -6.73 12.11 1.99
C ALA A 72 -6.18 12.19 0.57
N GLU A 73 -5.20 13.06 0.34
CA GLU A 73 -4.55 13.23 -0.98
C GLU A 73 -3.87 11.93 -1.43
N TYR A 74 -3.10 11.31 -0.54
CA TYR A 74 -2.44 10.05 -0.81
C TYR A 74 -3.43 8.93 -1.17
N THR A 75 -4.54 8.83 -0.43
CA THR A 75 -5.58 7.83 -0.69
C THR A 75 -6.20 8.03 -2.08
N THR A 76 -6.54 9.27 -2.44
CA THR A 76 -7.08 9.58 -3.76
C THR A 76 -6.11 9.19 -4.87
N ASP A 77 -4.83 9.55 -4.72
CA ASP A 77 -3.81 9.24 -5.72
C ASP A 77 -3.57 7.73 -5.86
N ALA A 78 -3.49 7.01 -4.73
CA ALA A 78 -3.33 5.56 -4.74
C ALA A 78 -4.52 4.86 -5.42
N GLN A 79 -5.75 5.28 -5.13
CA GLN A 79 -6.95 4.73 -5.76
C GLN A 79 -6.99 5.02 -7.27
N ASN A 80 -6.61 6.23 -7.68
CA ASN A 80 -6.55 6.60 -9.09
C ASN A 80 -5.50 5.76 -9.83
N PHE A 81 -4.33 5.57 -9.22
CA PHE A 81 -3.28 4.72 -9.79
C PHE A 81 -3.74 3.26 -9.92
N ILE A 82 -4.30 2.66 -8.87
CA ILE A 82 -4.79 1.27 -8.91
C ILE A 82 -5.84 1.11 -10.02
N LYS A 83 -6.79 2.05 -10.15
CA LYS A 83 -7.80 2.02 -11.22
C LYS A 83 -7.21 2.16 -12.63
N SER A 84 -6.06 2.80 -12.76
CA SER A 84 -5.36 3.00 -14.04
C SER A 84 -4.50 1.80 -14.46
N MET A 85 -4.22 0.87 -13.55
CA MET A 85 -3.48 -0.35 -13.88
C MET A 85 -4.27 -1.20 -14.90
N PRO A 86 -3.59 -2.03 -15.71
CA PRO A 86 -4.26 -3.06 -16.51
C PRO A 86 -5.21 -3.92 -15.66
N GLU A 87 -6.34 -4.35 -16.21
CA GLU A 87 -7.35 -5.15 -15.46
C GLU A 87 -6.76 -6.42 -14.83
N ASN A 88 -5.82 -7.07 -15.53
CA ASN A 88 -5.09 -8.22 -15.01
C ASN A 88 -4.25 -7.85 -13.77
N ASP A 89 -3.55 -6.73 -13.82
CA ASP A 89 -2.72 -6.25 -12.71
C ASP A 89 -3.58 -5.85 -11.50
N GLN A 90 -4.74 -5.22 -11.73
CA GLN A 90 -5.72 -4.95 -10.67
C GLN A 90 -6.17 -6.25 -9.99
N THR A 91 -6.44 -7.29 -10.78
CA THR A 91 -6.83 -8.62 -10.26
C THR A 91 -5.71 -9.24 -9.42
N ILE A 92 -4.47 -9.21 -9.92
CA ILE A 92 -3.29 -9.71 -9.19
C ILE A 92 -3.13 -8.95 -7.87
N TYR A 93 -3.20 -7.62 -7.91
CA TYR A 93 -3.09 -6.79 -6.71
C TYR A 93 -4.19 -7.10 -5.68
N ASN A 94 -5.44 -7.22 -6.12
CA ASN A 94 -6.56 -7.57 -5.24
C ASN A 94 -6.41 -8.96 -4.61
N ASN A 95 -5.93 -9.95 -5.38
CA ASN A 95 -5.66 -11.29 -4.85
C ASN A 95 -4.52 -11.28 -3.83
N TYR A 96 -3.47 -10.50 -4.10
CA TYR A 96 -2.37 -10.27 -3.18
C TYR A 96 -2.87 -9.65 -1.86
N LEU A 97 -3.70 -8.60 -1.91
CA LEU A 97 -4.29 -8.00 -0.71
C LEU A 97 -5.11 -9.00 0.09
N LYS A 98 -5.98 -9.79 -0.56
CA LYS A 98 -6.77 -10.83 0.09
C LYS A 98 -5.91 -11.89 0.77
N LYS A 99 -4.84 -12.35 0.11
CA LYS A 99 -3.90 -13.34 0.66
C LYS A 99 -3.31 -12.89 2.00
N TYR A 100 -3.03 -11.59 2.13
CA TYR A 100 -2.48 -11.00 3.34
C TYR A 100 -3.52 -10.34 4.26
N GLY A 101 -4.82 -10.58 4.03
CA GLY A 101 -5.89 -10.04 4.89
C GLY A 101 -5.99 -8.50 4.89
N LEU A 102 -5.55 -7.87 3.80
CA LEU A 102 -5.53 -6.41 3.61
C LEU A 102 -6.76 -5.89 2.85
N ALA A 103 -7.58 -6.78 2.31
CA ALA A 103 -8.81 -6.48 1.57
C ALA A 103 -9.92 -7.50 1.88
#